data_AF-A0A7W2M6Z2-F1
#
_entry.id   AF-A0A7W2M6Z2-F1
#
_cell.length_a   1.000
_cell.length_b   1.000
_cell.length_c   1.000
_cell.angle_alpha   90.00
_cell.angle_beta   90.00
_cell.angle_gamma   90.00
#
_symmetry.space_group_name_H-M   'P 1'
#
loop_
_entity.id
_entity.type
_entity.pdbx_description
1 polymer ?
#
loop_
_entity_poly.entity_id
_entity_poly.type
_entity_poly.pdbx_seq_one_letter_code
_entity_poly.pdbx_strand_id
1 'polypeptide(L)'
;MKTLKNIMLIGLLILATSVFSQSKEVEFDIYTTSASKASRYLLVDHVSLRDCPAAQCQQLTTIAIGTYVRLLEKSERPQTIDGVTSRWYKVKMGPQIGWIWGGLISQKTMVSNTNPEIRFVFGEAGLDSNSQQQFQIRAIKNGVELDKILLKSNTLTYSGIELLKNQNQDIISLSSNEDGNFNVIDSPMYVVFKDNSFQKMTSLTSSTEVKDEAFQYVYAPECEN
;
A
#
# COMPACT_ATOMS: atom_id res chain seq x y z
N MET A 1 -51.12 -10.65 35.62
CA MET A 1 -49.95 -9.85 35.16
C MET A 1 -48.65 -10.66 35.34
N LYS A 2 -48.30 -11.56 34.41
CA LYS A 2 -47.04 -12.33 34.50
C LYS A 2 -46.34 -12.61 33.15
N THR A 3 -46.73 -11.92 32.08
CA THR A 3 -46.17 -12.13 30.74
C THR A 3 -45.54 -10.89 30.11
N LEU A 4 -45.55 -9.73 30.79
CA LEU A 4 -44.94 -8.51 30.27
C LEU A 4 -43.46 -8.32 30.63
N LYS A 5 -42.92 -9.13 31.57
CA LYS A 5 -41.55 -8.95 32.09
C LYS A 5 -40.47 -9.69 31.28
N ASN A 6 -40.86 -10.66 30.45
CA ASN A 6 -39.91 -11.48 29.68
C ASN A 6 -39.68 -11.00 28.23
N ILE A 7 -40.44 -10.01 27.75
CA ILE A 7 -40.27 -9.47 26.39
C ILE A 7 -39.20 -8.37 26.36
N MET A 8 -38.92 -7.72 27.50
CA MET A 8 -37.92 -6.65 27.58
C MET A 8 -36.46 -7.16 27.51
N LEU A 9 -36.22 -8.46 27.67
CA LEU A 9 -34.87 -9.03 27.66
C LEU A 9 -34.38 -9.47 26.27
N ILE A 10 -35.28 -9.59 25.28
CA ILE A 10 -34.93 -10.01 23.91
C ILE A 10 -34.61 -8.80 23.01
N GLY A 11 -35.17 -7.61 23.31
CA GLY A 11 -34.88 -6.38 22.56
C GLY A 11 -33.49 -5.80 22.81
N LEU A 12 -32.82 -6.16 23.91
CA LEU A 12 -31.50 -5.62 24.27
C LEU A 12 -30.32 -6.39 23.65
N LEU A 13 -30.55 -7.61 23.12
CA LEU A 13 -29.48 -8.45 22.58
C LEU A 13 -29.16 -8.18 21.09
N ILE A 14 -29.99 -7.40 20.38
CA ILE A 14 -29.81 -7.11 18.95
C ILE A 14 -29.00 -5.81 18.71
N LEU A 15 -28.70 -5.04 19.76
CA LEU A 15 -27.93 -3.79 19.63
C LEU A 15 -26.40 -3.99 19.65
N ALA A 16 -25.91 -5.22 19.78
CA ALA A 16 -24.48 -5.50 19.98
C ALA A 16 -23.70 -5.90 18.72
N THR A 17 -24.30 -6.02 17.53
CA THR A 17 -23.60 -6.60 16.35
C THR A 17 -23.08 -5.57 15.35
N SER A 18 -22.91 -4.31 15.71
CA SER A 18 -22.31 -3.33 14.79
C SER A 18 -21.27 -2.44 15.47
N VAL A 19 -20.41 -3.03 16.29
CA VAL A 19 -19.06 -2.48 16.46
C VAL A 19 -18.19 -3.08 15.37
N PHE A 20 -18.53 -2.82 14.10
CA PHE A 20 -17.54 -2.96 13.05
C PHE A 20 -16.52 -1.86 13.34
N SER A 21 -15.30 -2.25 13.70
CA SER A 21 -14.15 -1.37 13.56
C SER A 21 -14.19 -0.87 12.12
N GLN A 22 -14.62 0.37 11.90
CA GLN A 22 -14.79 0.92 10.56
C GLN A 22 -13.39 1.16 10.01
N SER A 23 -12.79 0.12 9.41
CA SER A 23 -11.58 0.28 8.60
C SER A 23 -11.88 1.35 7.56
N LYS A 24 -11.03 2.38 7.49
CA LYS A 24 -11.18 3.44 6.50
C LYS A 24 -11.23 2.84 5.10
N GLU A 25 -12.20 3.24 4.29
CA GLU A 25 -12.31 2.75 2.92
C GLU A 25 -11.12 3.22 2.08
N VAL A 26 -10.52 2.30 1.32
CA VAL A 26 -9.60 2.63 0.23
C VAL A 26 -10.42 3.09 -0.96
N GLU A 27 -10.39 4.40 -1.22
CA GLU A 27 -11.20 5.03 -2.25
C GLU A 27 -10.35 5.73 -3.31
N PHE A 28 -10.79 5.63 -4.57
CA PHE A 28 -10.20 6.28 -5.74
C PHE A 28 -11.21 7.19 -6.45
N ASP A 29 -10.69 8.27 -7.02
CA ASP A 29 -11.42 9.12 -7.97
C ASP A 29 -11.70 8.36 -9.27
N ILE A 30 -12.86 8.64 -9.86
CA ILE A 30 -13.25 8.13 -11.19
C ILE A 30 -13.14 9.25 -12.22
N TYR A 31 -13.15 8.90 -13.49
CA TYR A 31 -12.88 9.84 -14.58
C TYR A 31 -13.82 11.05 -14.60
N THR A 32 -15.09 10.84 -14.24
CA THR A 32 -16.09 11.91 -14.17
C THR A 32 -15.90 12.86 -12.99
N THR A 33 -15.28 12.42 -11.89
CA THR A 33 -15.00 13.27 -10.72
C THR A 33 -13.63 13.94 -10.81
N SER A 34 -12.63 13.24 -11.34
CA SER A 34 -11.29 13.80 -11.57
C SER A 34 -10.52 13.02 -12.64
N ALA A 35 -10.52 13.52 -13.88
CA ALA A 35 -9.82 12.88 -14.99
C ALA A 35 -8.33 12.67 -14.74
N SER A 36 -7.65 13.63 -14.08
CA SER A 36 -6.22 13.54 -13.77
C SER A 36 -5.90 12.54 -12.65
N LYS A 37 -6.84 12.29 -11.74
CA LYS A 37 -6.69 11.33 -10.64
C LYS A 37 -7.37 9.98 -10.91
N ALA A 38 -8.02 9.79 -12.05
CA ALA A 38 -8.73 8.55 -12.36
C ALA A 38 -7.87 7.45 -12.99
N SER A 39 -6.58 7.70 -13.23
CA SER A 39 -5.70 6.67 -13.80
C SER A 39 -4.75 6.13 -12.73
N ARG A 40 -4.65 4.80 -12.64
CA ARG A 40 -3.92 4.09 -11.57
C ARG A 40 -3.19 2.87 -12.13
N TYR A 41 -2.18 2.42 -11.38
CA TYR A 41 -1.50 1.16 -11.62
C TYR A 41 -2.11 0.05 -10.74
N LEU A 42 -2.10 -1.18 -11.23
CA LEU A 42 -2.52 -2.34 -10.42
C LEU A 42 -1.44 -2.71 -9.38
N LEU A 43 -1.91 -3.05 -8.18
CA LEU A 43 -1.08 -3.31 -7.01
C LEU A 43 -0.57 -4.74 -6.94
N VAL A 44 -1.36 -5.72 -7.35
CA VAL A 44 -1.01 -7.15 -7.21
C VAL A 44 -0.95 -7.83 -8.57
N ASP A 45 -0.37 -9.03 -8.58
CA ASP A 45 -0.30 -9.85 -9.77
C ASP A 45 -1.60 -10.67 -9.98
N HIS A 46 -1.80 -11.14 -11.21
CA HIS A 46 -2.95 -11.95 -11.62
C HIS A 46 -4.33 -11.35 -11.28
N VAL A 47 -4.52 -10.06 -11.56
CA VAL A 47 -5.79 -9.37 -11.25
C VAL A 47 -6.91 -9.84 -12.17
N SER A 48 -7.98 -10.40 -11.59
CA SER A 48 -9.18 -10.80 -12.32
C SER A 48 -9.98 -9.58 -12.78
N LEU A 49 -10.11 -9.40 -14.10
CA LEU A 49 -11.10 -8.50 -14.69
C LEU A 49 -12.45 -9.21 -14.75
N ARG A 50 -13.52 -8.61 -14.21
CA ARG A 50 -14.84 -9.24 -14.14
C ARG A 50 -15.90 -8.51 -14.95
N ASP A 51 -16.97 -9.20 -15.31
CA ASP A 51 -18.10 -8.64 -16.05
C ASP A 51 -19.09 -7.83 -15.17
N CYS A 52 -19.13 -8.11 -13.86
CA CYS A 52 -19.89 -7.34 -12.87
C CYS A 52 -19.07 -7.04 -11.58
N PRO A 53 -19.50 -6.07 -10.74
CA PRO A 53 -18.76 -5.62 -9.54
C PRO A 53 -18.91 -6.57 -8.34
N ALA A 54 -18.52 -7.84 -8.49
CA ALA A 54 -18.50 -8.80 -7.39
C ALA A 54 -17.51 -9.95 -7.61
N ALA A 55 -17.04 -10.57 -6.54
CA ALA A 55 -16.02 -11.63 -6.61
C ALA A 55 -16.52 -12.91 -7.30
N GLN A 56 -17.82 -13.18 -7.23
CA GLN A 56 -18.47 -14.32 -7.89
C GLN A 56 -18.79 -14.10 -9.38
N CYS A 57 -18.60 -12.89 -9.89
CA CYS A 57 -18.85 -12.54 -11.30
C CYS A 57 -17.88 -13.28 -12.23
N GLN A 58 -18.26 -13.44 -13.51
CA GLN A 58 -17.41 -14.13 -14.47
C GLN A 58 -16.08 -13.38 -14.64
N GLN A 59 -14.98 -14.11 -14.57
CA GLN A 59 -13.67 -13.57 -14.92
C GLN A 59 -13.55 -13.52 -16.45
N LEU A 60 -13.40 -12.31 -16.98
CA LEU A 60 -13.20 -12.03 -18.40
C LEU A 60 -11.76 -12.34 -18.83
N THR A 61 -10.79 -11.94 -18.01
CA THR A 61 -9.36 -12.18 -18.23
C THR A 61 -8.58 -11.96 -16.93
N THR A 62 -7.32 -12.35 -16.94
CA THR A 62 -6.31 -12.00 -15.93
C THR A 62 -5.46 -10.84 -16.44
N ILE A 63 -5.09 -9.92 -15.55
CA ILE A 63 -4.28 -8.73 -15.87
C ILE A 63 -3.01 -8.75 -15.01
N ALA A 64 -1.87 -8.45 -15.62
CA ALA A 64 -0.59 -8.39 -14.93
C ALA A 64 -0.50 -7.19 -13.97
N ILE A 65 0.28 -7.36 -12.90
CA ILE A 65 0.63 -6.26 -11.99
C ILE A 65 1.19 -5.05 -12.74
N GLY A 66 0.96 -3.84 -12.23
CA GLY A 66 1.51 -2.64 -12.86
C GLY A 66 0.87 -2.28 -14.20
N THR A 67 -0.21 -2.94 -14.60
CA THR A 67 -1.02 -2.47 -15.73
C THR A 67 -1.63 -1.12 -15.39
N TYR A 68 -1.52 -0.16 -16.31
CA TYR A 68 -2.10 1.16 -16.17
C TYR A 68 -3.56 1.16 -16.64
N VAL A 69 -4.47 1.52 -15.73
CA VAL A 69 -5.92 1.46 -15.95
C VAL A 69 -6.56 2.82 -15.70
N ARG A 70 -7.66 3.10 -16.40
CA ARG A 70 -8.51 4.26 -16.16
C ARG A 70 -9.80 3.83 -15.45
N LEU A 71 -10.11 4.45 -14.31
CA LEU A 71 -11.30 4.20 -13.52
C LEU A 71 -12.46 5.03 -14.08
N LEU A 72 -13.50 4.36 -14.56
CA LEU A 72 -14.67 4.99 -15.21
C LEU A 72 -15.83 5.18 -14.25
N GLU A 73 -16.06 4.21 -13.38
CA GLU A 73 -17.20 4.11 -12.47
C GLU A 73 -16.79 3.31 -11.24
N LYS A 74 -17.54 3.44 -10.14
CA LYS A 74 -17.38 2.62 -8.94
C LYS A 74 -18.73 2.12 -8.44
N SER A 75 -18.75 0.93 -7.83
CA SER A 75 -19.96 0.38 -7.21
C SER A 75 -20.47 1.30 -6.11
N GLU A 76 -21.79 1.30 -5.87
CA GLU A 76 -22.39 2.15 -4.83
C GLU A 76 -21.86 1.81 -3.44
N ARG A 77 -21.76 0.52 -3.13
CA ARG A 77 -21.36 0.00 -1.82
C ARG A 77 -19.94 -0.56 -1.86
N PRO A 78 -19.12 -0.30 -0.83
CA PRO A 78 -17.84 -0.97 -0.65
C PRO A 78 -18.06 -2.43 -0.25
N GLN A 79 -17.03 -3.24 -0.47
CA GLN A 79 -16.93 -4.61 0.02
C GLN A 79 -15.60 -4.79 0.74
N THR A 80 -15.63 -5.57 1.82
CA THR A 80 -14.44 -5.99 2.54
C THR A 80 -13.99 -7.35 2.01
N ILE A 81 -12.79 -7.41 1.46
CA ILE A 81 -12.15 -8.66 0.99
C ILE A 81 -10.75 -8.69 1.60
N ASP A 82 -10.38 -9.81 2.22
CA ASP A 82 -9.07 -10.00 2.88
C ASP A 82 -8.67 -8.87 3.84
N GLY A 83 -9.65 -8.30 4.56
CA GLY A 83 -9.42 -7.23 5.54
C GLY A 83 -9.24 -5.83 4.96
N VAL A 84 -9.28 -5.65 3.64
CA VAL A 84 -9.31 -4.32 3.00
C VAL A 84 -10.76 -3.98 2.64
N THR A 85 -11.20 -2.76 2.91
CA THR A 85 -12.52 -2.28 2.52
C THR A 85 -12.40 -1.33 1.33
N SER A 86 -13.01 -1.70 0.19
CA SER A 86 -12.97 -0.86 -1.02
C SER A 86 -14.15 -1.16 -1.95
N ARG A 87 -14.46 -0.23 -2.85
CA ARG A 87 -15.44 -0.42 -3.92
C ARG A 87 -14.88 -1.23 -5.09
N TRP A 88 -15.77 -1.74 -5.91
CA TRP A 88 -15.41 -2.24 -7.24
C TRP A 88 -15.34 -1.07 -8.20
N TYR A 89 -14.36 -1.09 -9.10
CA TYR A 89 -14.14 -0.04 -10.08
C TYR A 89 -14.28 -0.62 -11.48
N LYS A 90 -15.12 0.02 -12.31
CA LYS A 90 -15.16 -0.25 -13.73
C LYS A 90 -13.94 0.41 -14.35
N VAL A 91 -13.09 -0.39 -14.98
CA VAL A 91 -11.82 0.07 -15.53
C VAL A 91 -11.80 -0.07 -17.04
N LYS A 92 -10.96 0.74 -17.69
CA LYS A 92 -10.61 0.61 -19.11
C LYS A 92 -9.10 0.50 -19.28
N MET A 93 -8.67 -0.48 -20.07
CA MET A 93 -7.29 -0.67 -20.53
C MET A 93 -7.28 -1.09 -22.00
N GLY A 94 -6.81 -0.22 -22.87
CA GLY A 94 -6.93 -0.41 -24.32
C GLY A 94 -8.40 -0.68 -24.74
N PRO A 95 -8.69 -1.80 -25.44
CA PRO A 95 -10.04 -2.19 -25.81
C PRO A 95 -10.83 -2.88 -24.69
N GLN A 96 -10.16 -3.33 -23.61
CA GLN A 96 -10.78 -4.11 -22.54
C GLN A 96 -11.47 -3.18 -21.53
N ILE A 97 -12.68 -3.60 -21.11
CA ILE A 97 -13.48 -2.94 -20.07
C ILE A 97 -14.04 -4.04 -19.17
N GLY A 98 -14.02 -3.78 -17.87
CA GLY A 98 -14.60 -4.68 -16.87
C GLY A 98 -14.43 -4.11 -15.47
N TRP A 99 -14.68 -4.92 -14.45
CA TRP A 99 -14.64 -4.53 -13.05
C TRP A 99 -13.45 -5.16 -12.31
N ILE A 100 -12.79 -4.36 -11.49
CA ILE A 100 -11.70 -4.78 -10.60
C ILE A 100 -12.03 -4.32 -9.18
N TRP A 101 -11.77 -5.16 -8.18
CA TRP A 101 -11.93 -4.77 -6.79
C TRP A 101 -10.83 -3.79 -6.36
N GLY A 102 -11.19 -2.70 -5.68
CA GLY A 102 -10.29 -1.58 -5.43
C GLY A 102 -9.10 -1.89 -4.53
N GLY A 103 -9.16 -2.93 -3.69
CA GLY A 103 -8.00 -3.41 -2.94
C GLY A 103 -6.84 -3.94 -3.80
N LEU A 104 -7.09 -4.17 -5.10
CA LEU A 104 -6.07 -4.58 -6.09
C LEU A 104 -5.47 -3.39 -6.86
N ILE A 105 -5.87 -2.16 -6.55
CA ILE A 105 -5.42 -0.92 -7.20
C ILE A 105 -4.42 -0.21 -6.30
N SER A 106 -3.34 0.31 -6.88
CA SER A 106 -2.30 1.01 -6.12
C SER A 106 -2.81 2.36 -5.58
N GLN A 107 -2.58 2.60 -4.30
CA GLN A 107 -2.84 3.88 -3.64
C GLN A 107 -1.79 4.94 -3.97
N LYS A 108 -0.52 4.52 -4.13
CA LYS A 108 0.58 5.40 -4.56
C LYS A 108 1.54 4.65 -5.46
N THR A 109 1.95 5.32 -6.54
CA THR A 109 2.98 4.82 -7.45
C THR A 109 4.15 5.80 -7.50
N MET A 110 5.36 5.29 -7.42
CA MET A 110 6.60 6.05 -7.52
C MET A 110 7.45 5.43 -8.63
N VAL A 111 8.25 6.24 -9.33
CA VAL A 111 9.21 5.78 -10.35
C VAL A 111 10.58 5.76 -9.71
N SER A 112 11.33 4.67 -9.88
CA SER A 112 12.68 4.56 -9.35
C SER A 112 13.59 5.68 -9.88
N ASN A 113 14.43 6.21 -9.00
CA ASN A 113 15.46 7.19 -9.33
C ASN A 113 16.62 6.57 -10.11
N THR A 114 16.89 5.28 -9.88
CA THR A 114 18.04 4.57 -10.46
C THR A 114 17.70 3.86 -11.77
N ASN A 115 16.43 3.45 -11.95
CA ASN A 115 15.96 2.78 -13.14
C ASN A 115 14.50 3.18 -13.48
N PRO A 116 14.26 4.02 -14.50
CA PRO A 116 12.93 4.52 -14.83
C PRO A 116 11.95 3.45 -15.35
N GLU A 117 12.43 2.24 -15.67
CA GLU A 117 11.57 1.09 -16.00
C GLU A 117 10.93 0.47 -14.76
N ILE A 118 11.49 0.73 -13.58
CA ILE A 118 11.01 0.21 -12.30
C ILE A 118 10.03 1.20 -11.69
N ARG A 119 8.88 0.69 -11.26
CA ARG A 119 7.91 1.42 -10.44
C ARG A 119 7.76 0.75 -9.09
N PHE A 120 7.52 1.54 -8.07
CA PHE A 120 7.11 1.07 -6.75
C PHE A 120 5.61 1.34 -6.60
N VAL A 121 4.81 0.29 -6.41
CA VAL A 121 3.38 0.38 -6.14
C VAL A 121 3.09 0.08 -4.68
N PHE A 122 2.37 0.98 -4.02
CA PHE A 122 2.00 0.89 -2.62
C PHE A 122 0.49 0.73 -2.46
N GLY A 123 0.07 -0.03 -1.44
CA GLY A 123 -1.32 -0.11 -1.01
C GLY A 123 -1.49 -1.02 0.21
N GLU A 124 -2.74 -1.22 0.61
CA GLU A 124 -3.06 -2.11 1.73
C GLU A 124 -2.86 -3.58 1.30
N ALA A 125 -2.49 -4.41 2.27
CA ALA A 125 -2.33 -5.85 2.11
C ALA A 125 -3.33 -6.66 2.94
N GLY A 126 -4.22 -5.98 3.68
CA GLY A 126 -5.21 -6.61 4.55
C GLY A 126 -4.81 -6.57 6.02
N LEU A 127 -5.33 -7.54 6.77
CA LEU A 127 -5.02 -7.72 8.18
C LEU A 127 -4.13 -8.95 8.38
N ASP A 128 -3.26 -8.89 9.39
CA ASP A 128 -2.52 -10.07 9.82
C ASP A 128 -3.33 -10.97 10.76
N SER A 129 -2.75 -12.09 11.21
CA SER A 129 -3.41 -13.03 12.12
C SER A 129 -3.86 -12.40 13.46
N ASN A 130 -3.26 -11.26 13.84
CA ASN A 130 -3.55 -10.53 15.05
C ASN A 130 -4.47 -9.32 14.78
N SER A 131 -5.11 -9.26 13.61
CA SER A 131 -5.94 -8.15 13.17
C SER A 131 -5.19 -6.81 13.07
N GLN A 132 -3.87 -6.84 12.91
CA GLN A 132 -3.07 -5.63 12.67
C GLN A 132 -3.07 -5.30 11.18
N GLN A 133 -3.26 -4.02 10.84
CA GLN A 133 -3.24 -3.57 9.46
C GLN A 133 -1.87 -3.78 8.80
N GLN A 134 -1.90 -4.35 7.60
CA GLN A 134 -0.73 -4.58 6.76
C GLN A 134 -0.79 -3.72 5.50
N PHE A 135 0.38 -3.26 5.09
CA PHE A 135 0.63 -2.58 3.83
C PHE A 135 1.70 -3.33 3.05
N GLN A 136 1.73 -3.07 1.74
CA GLN A 136 2.72 -3.65 0.84
C GLN A 136 3.31 -2.58 -0.06
N ILE A 137 4.60 -2.71 -0.33
CA ILE A 137 5.28 -2.06 -1.46
C ILE A 137 5.78 -3.17 -2.36
N ARG A 138 5.52 -3.06 -3.66
CA ARG A 138 6.03 -3.97 -4.68
C ARG A 138 6.84 -3.20 -5.70
N ALA A 139 8.03 -3.70 -6.01
CA ALA A 139 8.85 -3.23 -7.11
C ALA A 139 8.43 -4.00 -8.36
N ILE A 140 8.11 -3.28 -9.43
CA ILE A 140 7.58 -3.86 -10.65
C ILE A 140 8.36 -3.36 -11.86
N LYS A 141 8.57 -4.25 -12.82
CA LYS A 141 9.20 -3.95 -14.11
C LYS A 141 8.49 -4.71 -15.22
N ASN A 142 7.97 -3.99 -16.22
CA ASN A 142 7.35 -4.57 -17.42
C ASN A 142 6.28 -5.64 -17.13
N GLY A 143 5.43 -5.40 -16.12
CA GLY A 143 4.35 -6.33 -15.74
C GLY A 143 4.78 -7.50 -14.86
N VAL A 144 6.02 -7.50 -14.38
CA VAL A 144 6.58 -8.54 -13.50
C VAL A 144 6.95 -7.92 -12.15
N GLU A 145 6.64 -8.63 -11.06
CA GLU A 145 7.11 -8.30 -9.72
C GLU A 145 8.59 -8.68 -9.56
N LEU A 146 9.42 -7.71 -9.14
CA LEU A 146 10.83 -7.93 -8.81
C LEU A 146 10.99 -8.33 -7.35
N ASP A 147 10.33 -7.60 -6.46
CA ASP A 147 10.31 -7.90 -5.03
C ASP A 147 9.08 -7.26 -4.36
N LYS A 148 8.78 -7.73 -3.15
CA LYS A 148 7.69 -7.28 -2.30
C LYS A 148 8.14 -7.18 -0.85
N ILE A 149 7.76 -6.09 -0.21
CA ILE A 149 7.91 -5.94 1.24
C ILE A 149 6.56 -5.71 1.92
N LEU A 150 6.36 -6.37 3.06
CA LEU A 150 5.21 -6.18 3.94
C LEU A 150 5.58 -5.28 5.13
N LEU A 151 4.69 -4.34 5.40
CA LEU A 151 4.80 -3.35 6.46
C LEU A 151 3.60 -3.50 7.39
N LYS A 152 3.83 -3.50 8.70
CA LYS A 152 2.76 -3.51 9.70
C LYS A 152 2.68 -2.12 10.32
N SER A 153 1.51 -1.52 10.29
CA SER A 153 1.27 -0.21 10.90
C SER A 153 -0.23 0.07 10.96
N ASN A 154 -0.68 0.74 12.01
CA ASN A 154 -2.06 1.21 12.12
C ASN A 154 -2.21 2.70 11.75
N THR A 155 -1.10 3.40 11.53
CA THR A 155 -1.05 4.86 11.30
C THR A 155 -0.46 5.23 9.93
N LEU A 156 0.10 4.25 9.21
CA LEU A 156 0.66 4.47 7.89
C LEU A 156 -0.46 4.78 6.89
N THR A 157 -0.24 5.77 6.05
CA THR A 157 -1.14 6.17 4.98
C THR A 157 -0.34 6.38 3.70
N TYR A 158 -1.00 6.42 2.54
CA TYR A 158 -0.29 6.60 1.26
C TYR A 158 0.49 7.92 1.17
N SER A 159 0.10 8.96 1.91
CA SER A 159 0.82 10.23 1.98
C SER A 159 2.09 10.17 2.83
N GLY A 160 2.23 9.14 3.67
CA GLY A 160 3.44 8.88 4.45
C GLY A 160 4.51 8.07 3.72
N ILE A 161 4.28 7.70 2.46
CA ILE A 161 5.21 6.92 1.64
C ILE A 161 5.88 7.87 0.66
N GLU A 162 7.18 8.14 0.78
CA GLU A 162 7.87 9.03 -0.16
C GLU A 162 9.16 8.41 -0.68
N LEU A 163 9.41 8.56 -1.98
CA LEU A 163 10.70 8.22 -2.57
C LEU A 163 11.63 9.41 -2.41
N LEU A 164 12.69 9.24 -1.62
CA LEU A 164 13.69 10.27 -1.42
C LEU A 164 14.53 10.42 -2.69
N LYS A 165 14.85 11.65 -3.07
CA LYS A 165 15.73 11.92 -4.21
C LYS A 165 17.15 11.46 -3.87
N ASN A 166 17.63 10.45 -4.60
CA ASN A 166 19.00 9.95 -4.49
C ASN A 166 19.41 9.34 -5.85
N GLN A 167 20.65 9.60 -6.28
CA GLN A 167 21.13 9.16 -7.61
C GLN A 167 21.59 7.69 -7.65
N ASN A 168 21.99 7.14 -6.50
CA ASN A 168 22.70 5.85 -6.44
C ASN A 168 21.84 4.72 -5.86
N GLN A 169 20.74 5.06 -5.20
CA GLN A 169 19.86 4.09 -4.55
C GLN A 169 18.44 4.61 -4.45
N ASP A 170 17.48 3.70 -4.48
CA ASP A 170 16.09 4.01 -4.22
C ASP A 170 15.81 3.85 -2.72
N ILE A 171 15.46 4.96 -2.07
CA ILE A 171 15.14 4.98 -0.64
C ILE A 171 13.71 5.47 -0.48
N ILE A 172 12.86 4.60 0.03
CA ILE A 172 11.47 4.92 0.35
C ILE A 172 11.39 5.19 1.85
N SER A 173 11.06 6.43 2.23
CA SER A 173 10.78 6.79 3.62
C SER A 173 9.34 6.45 3.98
N LEU A 174 9.15 5.93 5.19
CA LEU A 174 7.85 5.65 5.77
C LEU A 174 7.64 6.57 6.97
N SER A 175 6.65 7.45 6.89
CA SER A 175 6.22 8.29 8.00
C SER A 175 4.75 8.05 8.32
N SER A 176 4.40 8.08 9.60
CA SER A 176 3.00 8.21 10.02
C SER A 176 2.56 9.66 9.91
N ASN A 177 1.29 9.84 9.55
CA ASN A 177 0.63 11.13 9.69
C ASN A 177 -0.32 11.03 10.88
N GLU A 178 -0.03 11.73 11.97
CA GLU A 178 -1.06 12.19 12.89
C GLU A 178 -1.32 13.67 12.57
N ASP A 179 -2.42 13.94 11.89
CA ASP A 179 -3.01 15.28 11.72
C ASP A 179 -2.03 16.45 11.53
N GLY A 180 -1.27 16.42 10.44
CA GLY A 180 -0.43 17.56 10.02
C GLY A 180 0.77 17.84 10.92
N ASN A 181 1.00 17.03 11.95
CA ASN A 181 2.25 16.99 12.68
C ASN A 181 3.06 15.78 12.20
N PHE A 182 4.25 16.05 11.66
CA PHE A 182 5.27 15.03 11.40
C PHE A 182 5.83 14.55 12.74
N ASN A 183 5.00 13.93 13.57
CA ASN A 183 5.49 13.15 14.70
C ASN A 183 6.07 11.88 14.09
N VAL A 184 7.38 11.92 13.89
CA VAL A 184 8.23 10.78 13.59
C VAL A 184 7.93 9.73 14.66
N ILE A 185 7.13 8.70 14.34
CA ILE A 185 7.05 7.52 15.19
C ILE A 185 8.48 7.00 15.35
N ASP A 186 8.82 6.67 16.59
CA ASP A 186 9.95 5.88 17.04
C ASP A 186 10.75 5.21 15.90
N SER A 187 11.86 5.84 15.54
CA SER A 187 12.80 5.47 14.47
C SER A 187 12.25 5.60 13.03
N PRO A 188 12.82 6.49 12.19
CA PRO A 188 12.44 6.55 10.80
C PRO A 188 12.70 5.19 10.13
N MET A 189 11.65 4.60 9.58
CA MET A 189 11.78 3.35 8.82
C MET A 189 11.99 3.68 7.36
N TYR A 190 13.13 3.24 6.83
CA TYR A 190 13.44 3.32 5.42
C TYR A 190 13.34 1.93 4.80
N VAL A 191 12.87 1.91 3.56
CA VAL A 191 12.97 0.74 2.68
C VAL A 191 13.91 1.12 1.56
N VAL A 192 15.05 0.45 1.48
CA VAL A 192 16.01 0.61 0.38
C VAL A 192 15.71 -0.46 -0.66
N PHE A 193 15.66 -0.07 -1.93
CA PHE A 193 15.60 -1.00 -3.05
C PHE A 193 16.93 -0.97 -3.80
N LYS A 194 17.62 -2.11 -3.82
CA LYS A 194 18.92 -2.27 -4.46
C LYS A 194 19.04 -3.70 -4.99
N ASP A 195 19.68 -3.88 -6.14
CA ASP A 195 19.92 -5.19 -6.75
C ASP A 195 18.62 -6.01 -6.90
N ASN A 196 17.55 -5.34 -7.32
CA ASN A 196 16.20 -5.87 -7.45
C ASN A 196 15.56 -6.40 -6.14
N SER A 197 16.04 -6.02 -4.97
CA SER A 197 15.47 -6.44 -3.69
C SER A 197 15.30 -5.29 -2.68
N PHE A 198 14.28 -5.42 -1.83
CA PHE A 198 13.99 -4.53 -0.72
C PHE A 198 14.72 -4.93 0.56
N GLN A 199 15.25 -3.93 1.26
CA GLN A 199 15.88 -4.07 2.57
C GLN A 199 15.30 -3.02 3.54
N LYS A 200 14.91 -3.46 4.75
CA LYS A 200 14.47 -2.53 5.81
C LYS A 200 15.68 -1.96 6.52
N MET A 201 15.67 -0.65 6.76
CA MET A 201 16.70 0.04 7.53
C MET A 201 16.05 0.99 8.55
N THR A 202 16.60 1.02 9.75
CA THR A 202 16.20 1.94 10.84
C THR A 202 17.10 3.18 10.91
N SER A 203 18.20 3.19 10.15
CA SER A 203 19.06 4.35 9.94
C SER A 203 19.67 4.31 8.54
N LEU A 204 19.90 5.48 7.96
CA LEU A 204 20.68 5.62 6.73
C LEU A 204 22.15 5.75 7.13
N THR A 205 22.84 4.65 7.41
CA THR A 205 24.30 4.69 7.49
C THR A 205 24.86 4.90 6.09
N SER A 206 25.85 5.78 5.95
CA SER A 206 26.57 6.01 4.70
C SER A 206 27.30 4.73 4.30
N SER A 207 26.66 3.87 3.52
CA SER A 207 27.30 2.70 2.93
C SER A 207 28.16 3.09 1.74
N THR A 208 29.28 3.74 2.04
CA THR A 208 30.51 3.65 1.26
C THR A 208 31.57 3.01 2.14
N GLU A 209 31.39 1.73 2.47
CA GLU A 209 32.55 0.86 2.66
C GLU A 209 32.94 0.37 1.28
N VAL A 210 33.77 1.20 0.63
CA VAL A 210 34.67 0.72 -0.42
C VAL A 210 35.55 -0.33 0.27
N LYS A 211 35.46 -1.58 -0.18
CA LYS A 211 36.55 -2.53 0.02
C LYS A 211 37.76 -1.94 -0.69
N ASP A 212 38.64 -1.28 0.05
CA ASP A 212 40.01 -1.10 -0.39
C ASP A 212 40.94 -1.49 0.74
N GLU A 213 41.84 -2.38 0.39
CA GLU A 213 42.85 -2.92 1.27
C GLU A 213 43.85 -1.83 1.67
N ALA A 214 44.33 -1.95 2.91
CA ALA A 214 45.58 -1.40 3.42
C ALA A 214 45.75 0.12 3.42
N PHE A 215 45.52 0.79 4.56
CA PHE A 215 46.46 1.80 5.03
C PHE A 215 46.63 1.76 6.56
N GLN A 216 47.90 1.76 6.96
CA GLN A 216 48.43 1.63 8.30
C GLN A 216 47.97 2.78 9.21
N TYR A 217 47.68 2.45 10.48
CA TYR A 217 47.49 3.43 11.55
C TYR A 217 48.79 4.23 11.77
N VAL A 218 48.72 5.55 11.66
CA VAL A 218 49.70 6.46 12.28
C VAL A 218 48.99 7.18 13.43
N TYR A 219 49.45 6.88 14.64
CA TYR A 219 49.05 7.49 15.89
C TYR A 219 49.69 8.88 16.03
N ALA A 220 48.97 9.86 16.54
CA ALA A 220 49.56 11.07 17.11
C ALA A 220 48.78 11.45 18.39
N PRO A 221 49.44 11.52 19.56
CA PRO A 221 48.79 11.84 20.82
C PRO A 221 48.57 13.34 21.02
N GLU A 222 47.61 13.61 21.90
CA GLU A 222 47.25 14.90 22.49
C GLU A 222 48.47 15.70 22.97
N CYS A 223 48.38 17.04 22.88
CA CYS A 223 49.14 17.93 23.74
C CYS A 223 48.23 19.05 24.25
N GLU A 224 48.03 19.03 25.56
CA GLU A 224 47.66 20.14 26.41
C GLU A 224 48.69 21.28 26.31
N ASN A 225 48.20 22.52 26.28
CA ASN A 225 48.53 23.58 27.25
C ASN A 225 47.56 24.75 27.05
#